data_AF-A0A959RN87-F1
#
_entry.id   AF-A0A959RN87-F1
#
_cell.length_a   1.000
_cell.length_b   1.000
_cell.length_c   1.000
_cell.angle_alpha   90.00
_cell.angle_beta   90.00
_cell.angle_gamma   90.00
#
_symmetry.space_group_name_H-M   'P 1'
#
loop_
_entity.id
_entity.type
_entity.pdbx_description
1 polymer ?
#
loop_
_entity_poly.entity_id
_entity_poly.type
_entity_poly.pdbx_seq_one_letter_code
_entity_poly.pdbx_strand_id
1 'polypeptide(L)'
;MKKGPVSGFIEHHYRHFNAAALVDAAKGYEKLKNEGGKMMVTLAGAMSTGELGISLAEMIRQDKVDIISCTGANLEEDIMNLVAHSHYKRIPEYRDLTPQQEWDLLENHYN
;
A
#
# COMPACT_ATOMS: atom_id res chain seq x y z
N MET A 1 4.93 24.58 -3.50
CA MET A 1 6.15 23.80 -3.21
C MET A 1 6.79 23.36 -4.51
N LYS A 2 8.12 23.32 -4.60
CA LYS A 2 8.81 22.80 -5.79
C LYS A 2 8.67 21.28 -5.83
N LYS A 3 8.16 20.74 -6.94
CA LYS A 3 7.99 19.29 -7.13
C LYS A 3 9.34 18.57 -7.10
N GLY A 4 9.37 17.37 -6.51
CA GLY A 4 10.59 16.58 -6.32
C GLY A 4 11.03 15.82 -7.58
N PRO A 5 12.19 15.13 -7.55
CA PRO A 5 12.73 14.41 -8.70
C PRO A 5 11.78 13.32 -9.24
N VAL A 6 11.07 12.60 -8.35
CA VAL A 6 10.07 11.60 -8.77
C VAL A 6 8.91 12.24 -9.53
N SER A 7 8.39 13.36 -9.03
CA SER A 7 7.32 14.11 -9.70
C SER A 7 7.75 14.61 -11.08
N GLY A 8 8.98 15.14 -11.20
CA GLY A 8 9.52 15.56 -12.48
C GLY A 8 9.69 14.40 -13.47
N PHE A 9 10.16 13.25 -12.98
CA PHE A 9 10.27 12.03 -13.78
C PHE A 9 8.91 11.57 -14.32
N ILE A 10 7.90 11.41 -13.46
CA ILE A 10 6.58 10.95 -13.90
C ILE A 10 5.92 11.95 -14.87
N GLU A 11 6.01 13.26 -14.60
CA GLU A 11 5.43 14.26 -15.49
C GLU A 11 6.11 14.28 -16.88
N HIS A 12 7.42 14.01 -16.92
CA HIS A 12 8.14 13.96 -18.19
C HIS A 12 7.84 12.68 -18.99
N HIS A 13 7.84 11.51 -18.33
CA HIS A 13 7.81 10.21 -19.01
C HIS A 13 6.40 9.61 -19.16
N TYR A 14 5.46 9.86 -18.24
CA TYR A 14 4.19 9.14 -18.17
C TYR A 14 3.07 9.93 -18.85
N ARG A 15 3.09 9.96 -20.19
CA ARG A 15 2.22 10.85 -20.99
C ARG A 15 1.00 10.19 -21.62
N HIS A 16 0.98 8.86 -21.74
CA HIS A 16 -0.06 8.15 -22.49
C HIS A 16 -0.56 6.90 -21.76
N PHE A 17 -1.76 6.43 -22.12
CA PHE A 17 -2.39 5.22 -21.58
C PHE A 17 -2.44 5.22 -20.04
N ASN A 18 -2.25 4.05 -19.43
CA ASN A 18 -2.28 3.88 -17.98
C ASN A 18 -1.18 4.69 -17.27
N ALA A 19 -0.10 5.06 -17.96
CA ALA A 19 0.94 5.90 -17.37
C ALA A 19 0.41 7.32 -17.12
N ALA A 20 -0.34 7.90 -18.07
CA ALA A 20 -0.96 9.22 -17.91
C ALA A 20 -1.97 9.25 -16.74
N ALA A 21 -2.72 8.16 -16.55
CA ALA A 21 -3.70 8.04 -15.47
C ALA A 21 -3.08 8.27 -14.08
N LEU A 22 -1.82 7.87 -13.86
CA LEU A 22 -1.11 8.15 -12.61
C LEU A 22 -0.89 9.66 -12.39
N VAL A 23 -0.50 10.37 -13.45
CA VAL A 23 -0.25 11.82 -13.39
C VAL A 23 -1.56 12.57 -13.15
N ASP A 24 -2.62 12.16 -13.83
CA ASP A 24 -3.95 12.77 -13.69
C ASP A 24 -4.52 12.52 -12.29
N ALA A 25 -4.37 11.31 -11.75
CA ALA A 25 -4.76 10.99 -10.38
C ALA A 25 -4.00 11.84 -9.34
N ALA A 26 -2.68 11.98 -9.50
CA ALA A 26 -1.85 12.79 -8.61
C ALA A 26 -2.26 14.28 -8.63
N LYS A 27 -2.52 14.83 -9.82
CA LYS A 27 -2.99 16.23 -9.97
C LYS A 27 -4.41 16.41 -9.41
N GLY A 28 -5.31 15.47 -9.64
CA GLY A 28 -6.66 15.48 -9.10
C GLY A 28 -6.67 15.44 -7.57
N TYR A 29 -5.79 14.62 -7.00
CA TYR A 29 -5.59 14.54 -5.56
C TYR A 29 -5.05 15.85 -4.95
N GLU A 30 -4.01 16.44 -5.55
CA GLU A 30 -3.49 17.75 -5.14
C GLU A 30 -4.58 18.82 -5.19
N LYS A 31 -5.37 18.85 -6.27
CA LYS A 31 -6.49 19.78 -6.43
C LYS A 31 -7.51 19.63 -5.29
N LEU A 32 -7.98 18.41 -5.02
CA LEU A 32 -8.93 18.15 -3.95
C LEU A 32 -8.42 18.68 -2.60
N LYS A 33 -7.15 18.43 -2.26
CA LYS A 33 -6.57 18.90 -0.99
C LYS A 33 -6.42 20.42 -0.96
N ASN A 34 -6.02 21.05 -2.07
CA ASN A 34 -5.91 22.51 -2.16
C ASN A 34 -7.28 23.22 -2.04
N GLU A 35 -8.36 22.55 -2.45
CA GLU A 35 -9.73 23.02 -2.31
C GLU A 35 -10.34 22.73 -0.92
N GLY A 36 -9.55 22.20 0.02
CA GLY A 36 -10.00 21.85 1.37
C GLY A 36 -10.84 20.57 1.45
N GLY A 37 -10.85 19.78 0.38
CA GLY A 37 -11.56 18.51 0.30
C GLY A 37 -10.97 17.42 1.21
N LYS A 38 -11.81 16.42 1.49
CA LYS A 38 -11.49 15.26 2.34
C LYS A 38 -11.20 14.03 1.49
N MET A 39 -10.11 13.33 1.79
CA MET A 39 -9.73 12.11 1.08
C MET A 39 -10.20 10.88 1.85
N MET A 40 -10.98 10.04 1.16
CA MET A 40 -11.29 8.69 1.59
C MET A 40 -10.46 7.69 0.79
N VAL A 41 -9.75 6.80 1.48
CA VAL A 41 -8.98 5.70 0.87
C VAL A 41 -9.69 4.39 1.13
N THR A 42 -9.89 3.59 0.08
CA THR A 42 -10.39 2.22 0.17
C THR A 42 -9.23 1.24 -0.02
N LEU A 43 -9.10 0.24 0.86
CA LEU A 43 -8.00 -0.72 0.82
C LEU A 43 -8.50 -2.16 0.79
N ALA A 44 -7.90 -2.96 -0.09
CA ALA A 44 -8.04 -4.41 -0.06
C ALA A 44 -7.13 -5.02 1.01
N GLY A 45 -7.52 -6.19 1.55
CA GLY A 45 -6.81 -6.85 2.66
C GLY A 45 -5.32 -7.05 2.42
N ALA A 46 -4.96 -7.60 1.25
CA ALA A 46 -3.57 -7.90 0.88
C ALA A 46 -2.64 -6.67 0.82
N MET A 47 -3.18 -5.44 0.81
CA MET A 47 -2.36 -4.23 0.80
C MET A 47 -1.60 -4.01 2.12
N SER A 48 -2.06 -4.59 3.23
CA SER A 48 -1.35 -4.57 4.52
C SER A 48 -0.12 -5.48 4.50
N THR A 49 -0.28 -6.72 4.03
CA THR A 49 0.81 -7.67 3.74
C THR A 49 1.81 -7.14 2.71
N GLY A 50 1.32 -6.36 1.73
CA GLY A 50 2.16 -5.62 0.78
C GLY A 50 2.85 -4.38 1.35
N GLU A 51 2.76 -4.15 2.66
CA GLU A 51 3.40 -3.05 3.41
C GLU A 51 3.05 -1.63 2.93
N LEU A 52 1.90 -1.46 2.24
CA LEU A 52 1.43 -0.13 1.82
C LEU A 52 1.24 0.81 3.02
N GLY A 53 0.99 0.24 4.20
CA GLY A 53 0.88 0.94 5.48
C GLY A 53 2.07 1.86 5.77
N ILE A 54 3.29 1.53 5.33
CA ILE A 54 4.49 2.38 5.56
C ILE A 54 4.33 3.75 4.89
N SER A 55 3.93 3.76 3.61
CA SER A 55 3.71 4.99 2.86
C SER A 55 2.43 5.70 3.29
N LEU A 56 1.38 4.92 3.56
CA LEU A 56 0.07 5.45 3.94
C LEU A 56 0.10 6.12 5.32
N ALA A 57 0.82 5.56 6.29
CA ALA A 57 0.95 6.12 7.63
C ALA A 57 1.54 7.53 7.60
N GLU A 58 2.52 7.79 6.74
CA GLU A 58 3.06 9.14 6.57
C GLU A 58 2.03 10.12 5.98
N MET A 59 1.23 9.65 5.02
CA MET A 59 0.14 10.47 4.46
C MET A 59 -0.93 10.79 5.52
N ILE A 60 -1.27 9.84 6.39
CA ILE A 60 -2.20 10.08 7.50
C ILE A 60 -1.61 11.12 8.46
N ARG A 61 -0.34 10.97 8.88
CA ARG A 61 0.33 11.91 9.81
C ARG A 61 0.44 13.34 9.26
N GLN A 62 0.42 13.49 7.93
CA GLN A 62 0.43 14.79 7.26
C GLN A 62 -0.96 15.34 6.93
N ASP A 63 -2.04 14.78 7.49
CA ASP A 63 -3.44 15.17 7.24
C ASP A 63 -3.86 15.07 5.75
N LYS A 64 -3.21 14.17 5.02
CA LYS A 64 -3.45 13.95 3.59
C LYS A 64 -4.56 12.91 3.35
N VAL A 65 -4.80 12.03 4.32
CA VAL A 65 -5.89 11.05 4.30
C VAL A 65 -6.81 11.30 5.49
N ASP A 66 -8.12 11.40 5.23
CA ASP A 66 -9.10 11.79 6.24
C ASP A 66 -9.98 10.61 6.67
N ILE A 67 -10.24 9.66 5.78
CA ILE A 67 -11.09 8.49 6.02
C ILE A 67 -10.43 7.25 5.39
N ILE A 68 -10.49 6.12 6.09
CA ILE A 68 -10.06 4.82 5.56
C ILE A 68 -11.23 3.85 5.67
N SER A 69 -11.53 3.17 4.57
CA SER A 69 -12.39 1.99 4.54
C SER A 69 -11.56 0.80 4.09
N CYS A 70 -11.48 -0.22 4.94
CA CYS A 70 -10.61 -1.35 4.73
C CYS A 70 -11.27 -2.64 5.24
N THR A 71 -10.68 -3.78 4.92
CA THR A 71 -11.16 -5.06 5.46
C THR A 71 -10.58 -5.29 6.86
N GLY A 72 -11.17 -6.21 7.63
CA GLY A 72 -10.64 -6.59 8.95
C GLY A 72 -9.18 -7.04 8.90
N ALA A 73 -8.79 -7.73 7.83
CA ALA A 73 -7.42 -8.19 7.60
C ALA A 73 -6.38 -7.06 7.65
N ASN A 74 -6.72 -5.85 7.18
CA ASN A 74 -5.77 -4.74 7.23
C ASN A 74 -5.44 -4.33 8.68
N LEU A 75 -6.44 -4.35 9.57
CA LEU A 75 -6.26 -3.99 10.97
C LEU A 75 -5.56 -5.11 11.74
N GLU A 76 -5.97 -6.36 11.51
CA GLU A 76 -5.35 -7.54 12.11
C GLU A 76 -3.86 -7.63 11.77
N GLU A 77 -3.51 -7.42 10.51
CA GLU A 77 -2.13 -7.47 10.02
C GLU A 77 -1.28 -6.29 10.54
N ASP A 78 -1.84 -5.08 10.62
CA ASP A 78 -1.12 -3.92 11.16
C ASP A 78 -0.80 -4.10 12.65
N ILE A 79 -1.75 -4.66 13.42
CA ILE A 79 -1.53 -5.03 14.83
C ILE A 79 -0.50 -6.17 14.93
N MET A 80 -0.59 -7.19 14.07
CA MET A 80 0.36 -8.29 14.04
C MET A 80 1.78 -7.77 13.76
N ASN A 81 1.95 -6.86 12.80
CA ASN A 81 3.23 -6.23 12.53
C ASN A 81 3.75 -5.43 13.75
N LEU A 82 2.88 -4.75 14.50
CA LEU A 82 3.31 -4.04 15.70
C LEU A 82 3.88 -4.99 16.78
N VAL A 83 3.28 -6.16 16.98
CA VAL A 83 3.61 -7.05 18.11
C VAL A 83 4.50 -8.24 17.75
N ALA A 84 4.53 -8.64 16.48
CA ALA A 84 5.09 -9.91 16.05
C ALA A 84 5.77 -9.87 14.67
N HIS A 85 6.11 -8.70 14.11
CA HIS A 85 6.76 -8.59 12.80
C HIS A 85 8.02 -9.46 12.64
N SER A 86 8.77 -9.73 13.73
CA SER A 86 9.92 -10.64 13.70
C SER A 86 9.60 -12.09 13.35
N HIS A 87 8.33 -12.49 13.39
CA HIS A 87 7.84 -13.82 13.01
C HIS A 87 7.39 -13.85 11.54
N TYR A 88 7.38 -12.72 10.84
CA TYR A 88 7.06 -12.68 9.43
C TYR A 88 8.18 -13.31 8.60
N LYS A 89 7.82 -14.28 7.75
CA LYS A 89 8.77 -15.00 6.91
C LYS A 89 8.46 -14.76 5.44
N ARG A 90 9.43 -14.19 4.72
CA ARG A 90 9.33 -14.05 3.27
C ARG A 90 9.59 -15.40 2.61
N ILE A 91 8.59 -15.92 1.89
CA ILE A 91 8.68 -17.18 1.17
C ILE A 91 9.10 -16.91 -0.29
N PRO A 92 10.29 -17.35 -0.74
CA PRO A 92 10.65 -17.33 -2.16
C PRO A 92 9.78 -18.33 -2.93
N GLU A 93 9.55 -18.08 -4.22
CA GLU A 93 8.76 -18.96 -5.10
C GLU A 93 7.36 -19.32 -4.59
N TYR A 94 6.72 -18.42 -3.81
CA TYR A 94 5.41 -18.64 -3.18
C TYR A 94 4.27 -19.01 -4.16
N ARG A 95 4.46 -18.79 -5.47
CA ARG A 95 3.48 -19.11 -6.51
C ARG A 95 3.53 -20.56 -6.98
N ASP A 96 4.66 -21.23 -6.76
CA ASP A 96 4.96 -22.55 -7.32
C ASP A 96 5.25 -23.57 -6.20
N LEU A 97 4.64 -23.36 -5.02
CA LEU A 97 4.78 -24.28 -3.89
C LEU A 97 4.17 -25.65 -4.25
N THR A 98 4.93 -26.70 -3.97
CA THR A 98 4.41 -28.07 -3.99
C THR A 98 3.50 -28.32 -2.79
N PRO A 99 2.56 -29.28 -2.86
CA PRO A 99 1.71 -29.62 -1.72
C PRO A 99 2.49 -29.98 -0.44
N GLN A 100 3.69 -30.58 -0.58
CA GLN A 100 4.54 -30.88 0.57
C GLN A 100 5.13 -29.61 1.19
N GLN A 101 5.52 -28.63 0.38
CA GLN A 101 6.03 -27.36 0.91
C GLN A 101 4.94 -26.56 1.61
N GLU A 102 3.70 -26.59 1.11
CA GLU A 102 2.55 -26.02 1.83
C GLU A 102 2.30 -26.75 3.16
N TRP A 103 2.42 -28.08 3.18
CA TRP A 103 2.31 -28.87 4.40
C TRP A 103 3.40 -28.50 5.42
N ASP A 104 4.66 -28.38 4.97
CA ASP A 104 5.77 -28.00 5.85
C ASP A 104 5.56 -26.60 6.44
N LEU A 105 5.00 -25.65 5.68
CA LEU A 105 4.63 -24.33 6.21
C LEU A 105 3.58 -24.44 7.31
N LEU A 106 2.54 -25.25 7.09
CA LEU A 106 1.49 -25.51 8.08
C LEU A 106 2.07 -26.14 9.36
N GLU A 107 2.94 -27.15 9.25
CA GLU A 107 3.60 -27.78 10.40
C GLU A 107 4.49 -26.83 11.18
N ASN A 108 5.03 -25.80 10.51
CA ASN A 108 5.82 -24.74 11.13
C ASN A 108 4.99 -23.52 11.53
N HIS A 109 3.66 -23.62 11.54
CA HIS A 109 2.71 -22.57 11.94
C HIS A 109 2.76 -21.29 11.09
N TYR A 110 3.06 -21.42 9.79
CA TYR A 110 2.93 -20.34 8.81
C TYR A 110 1.59 -20.47 8.07
N ASN A 111 0.93 -19.33 7.85
CA ASN A 111 -0.29 -19.19 7.05
C ASN A 111 0.02 -18.55 5.69
#